data_AF-A0A090WN25-F1
#
_entry.id   AF-A0A090WN25-F1
#
_cell.length_a   1.000
_cell.length_b   1.000
_cell.length_c   1.000
_cell.angle_alpha   90.00
_cell.angle_beta   90.00
_cell.angle_gamma   90.00
#
_symmetry.space_group_name_H-M   'P 1'
#
loop_
_entity.id
_entity.type
_entity.pdbx_description
1 polymer ?
#
loop_
_entity_poly.entity_id
_entity_poly.type
_entity_poly.pdbx_seq_one_letter_code
_entity_poly.pdbx_strand_id
1 'polypeptide(L)'
;MPEYYCQHVAHWLKSNYSNIKTYKVDPSDPNFTIEANEFAQSDDVILVNNFWGISKCNITCDTNNVTIIEDHSHGWLSSACLNSKADFCVASLRKSVPAPLGGMAWKPNGTSLKVLDLDDSNIFKDIWDTTALAMRKKALFESQDHDDHELKTEFLALVGEAETKMHHNYNLVELSETNKKTLENYLKVDYLQLKTSNYKALKHVLKTNKSFNIIEGTETPFGLTLHFTDETIMSRFKTHLIKNNIYPSLLWPNNPEIYGFYLNIHIDYRYNENDIMYMSEIINLFSS
;
A
#
# COMPACT_ATOMS: atom_id res chain seq x y z
N MET A 1 4.86 -11.07 -13.58
CA MET A 1 4.32 -10.13 -12.56
C MET A 1 2.97 -9.59 -13.01
N PRO A 2 2.12 -9.03 -12.14
CA PRO A 2 0.81 -8.51 -12.55
C PRO A 2 0.97 -7.35 -13.53
N GLU A 3 0.07 -7.24 -14.50
CA GLU A 3 -0.01 -6.08 -15.40
C GLU A 3 -0.36 -4.78 -14.66
N TYR A 4 -1.21 -4.88 -13.63
CA TYR A 4 -1.55 -3.77 -12.74
C TYR A 4 -0.76 -3.91 -11.43
N TYR A 5 0.28 -3.09 -11.23
CA TYR A 5 1.16 -3.17 -10.05
C TYR A 5 1.89 -1.84 -9.76
N CYS A 6 2.63 -1.78 -8.65
CA CYS A 6 3.44 -0.61 -8.29
C CYS A 6 4.46 -0.29 -9.38
N GLN A 7 4.33 0.89 -10.01
CA GLN A 7 5.18 1.28 -11.14
C GLN A 7 6.66 1.43 -10.76
N HIS A 8 6.97 1.84 -9.53
CA HIS A 8 8.36 1.98 -9.07
C HIS A 8 9.03 0.62 -8.95
N VAL A 9 8.35 -0.36 -8.37
CA VAL A 9 8.85 -1.73 -8.25
C VAL A 9 8.93 -2.39 -9.62
N ALA A 10 7.89 -2.23 -10.45
CA ALA A 10 7.87 -2.77 -11.81
C ALA A 10 8.99 -2.20 -12.69
N HIS A 11 9.23 -0.89 -12.62
CA HIS A 11 10.29 -0.23 -13.39
C HIS A 11 11.67 -0.74 -12.97
N TRP A 12 11.94 -0.81 -11.66
CA TRP A 12 13.19 -1.34 -11.14
C TRP A 12 13.39 -2.82 -11.52
N LEU A 13 12.37 -3.67 -11.40
CA LEU A 13 12.48 -5.07 -11.83
C LEU A 13 12.80 -5.18 -13.32
N LYS A 14 12.11 -4.42 -14.17
CA LYS A 14 12.34 -4.44 -15.63
C LYS A 14 13.68 -3.85 -16.05
N SER A 15 14.27 -2.94 -15.26
CA SER A 15 15.61 -2.42 -15.53
C SER A 15 16.73 -3.40 -15.14
N ASN A 16 16.49 -4.26 -14.15
CA ASN A 16 17.45 -5.27 -13.70
C ASN A 16 17.29 -6.63 -14.41
N TYR A 17 16.10 -6.95 -14.90
CA TYR A 17 15.78 -8.24 -15.50
C TYR A 17 15.10 -8.05 -16.85
N SER A 18 15.77 -8.48 -17.94
CA SER A 18 15.29 -8.30 -19.31
C SER A 18 14.18 -9.26 -19.73
N ASN A 19 13.90 -10.30 -18.92
CA ASN A 19 12.96 -11.37 -19.21
C ASN A 19 11.63 -11.24 -18.44
N ILE A 20 11.34 -10.09 -17.82
CA ILE A 20 10.10 -9.89 -17.05
C ILE A 20 8.89 -9.87 -17.99
N LYS A 21 8.01 -10.86 -17.82
CA LYS A 21 6.69 -10.92 -18.46
C LYS A 21 5.58 -10.50 -17.50
N THR A 22 4.48 -10.03 -18.06
CA THR A 22 3.27 -9.64 -17.30
C THR A 22 2.11 -10.58 -17.56
N TYR A 23 1.19 -10.68 -16.60
CA TYR A 23 -0.05 -11.44 -16.71
C TYR A 23 -1.25 -10.60 -16.25
N LYS A 24 -2.43 -10.89 -16.82
CA LYS A 24 -3.67 -10.19 -16.50
C LYS A 24 -4.12 -10.46 -15.06
N VAL A 25 -4.71 -9.46 -14.44
CA VAL A 25 -5.27 -9.55 -13.08
C VAL A 25 -6.64 -8.90 -13.02
N ASP A 26 -7.37 -9.09 -11.92
CA ASP A 26 -8.47 -8.20 -11.56
C ASP A 26 -8.21 -7.66 -10.14
N PRO A 27 -7.72 -6.42 -9.99
CA PRO A 27 -7.50 -5.81 -8.69
C PRO A 27 -8.79 -5.57 -7.90
N SER A 28 -9.95 -5.60 -8.55
CA SER A 28 -11.26 -5.37 -7.93
C SER A 28 -11.91 -6.65 -7.43
N ASP A 29 -11.50 -7.84 -7.90
CA ASP A 29 -12.06 -9.12 -7.50
C ASP A 29 -11.19 -9.80 -6.42
N PRO A 30 -11.67 -9.89 -5.16
CA PRO A 30 -10.97 -10.61 -4.08
C PRO A 30 -10.68 -12.08 -4.39
N ASN A 31 -11.48 -12.71 -5.25
CA ASN A 31 -11.40 -14.15 -5.55
C ASN A 31 -10.69 -14.43 -6.87
N PHE A 32 -10.19 -13.40 -7.57
CA PHE A 32 -9.49 -13.58 -8.84
C PHE A 32 -8.39 -14.64 -8.71
N THR A 33 -8.45 -15.65 -9.59
CA THR A 33 -7.47 -16.72 -9.64
C THR A 33 -6.49 -16.48 -10.77
N ILE A 34 -5.19 -16.50 -10.44
CA ILE A 34 -4.12 -16.45 -11.43
C ILE A 34 -3.97 -17.85 -12.03
N GLU A 35 -4.33 -18.00 -13.30
CA GLU A 35 -4.17 -19.24 -14.04
C GLU A 35 -2.73 -19.41 -14.53
N ALA A 36 -1.80 -19.65 -13.60
CA ALA A 36 -0.37 -19.72 -13.88
C ALA A 36 0.00 -20.86 -14.83
N ASN A 37 -0.79 -21.94 -14.83
CA ASN A 37 -0.67 -23.05 -15.78
C ASN A 37 -0.70 -22.62 -17.25
N GLU A 38 -1.26 -21.46 -17.58
CA GLU A 38 -1.33 -20.95 -18.96
C GLU A 38 -0.02 -20.32 -19.46
N PHE A 39 0.88 -19.93 -18.54
CA PHE A 39 2.07 -19.15 -18.91
C PHE A 39 3.36 -19.52 -18.18
N ALA A 40 3.29 -20.16 -17.02
CA ALA A 40 4.44 -20.45 -16.16
C ALA A 40 5.25 -21.62 -16.70
N GLN A 41 6.56 -21.45 -16.73
CA GLN A 41 7.55 -22.48 -17.06
C GLN A 41 8.33 -22.88 -15.81
N SER A 42 9.01 -24.04 -15.84
CA SER A 42 9.96 -24.40 -14.77
C SER A 42 10.96 -23.28 -14.56
N ASP A 43 11.32 -23.03 -13.30
CA ASP A 43 12.27 -22.00 -12.87
C ASP A 43 11.76 -20.55 -13.01
N ASP A 44 10.49 -20.35 -13.40
CA ASP A 44 9.87 -19.03 -13.35
C ASP A 44 9.65 -18.56 -11.91
N VAL A 45 9.72 -17.24 -11.73
CA VAL A 45 9.33 -16.54 -10.49
C VAL A 45 8.04 -15.76 -10.75
N ILE A 46 7.01 -16.05 -9.98
CA ILE A 46 5.71 -15.40 -10.09
C ILE A 46 5.50 -14.49 -8.87
N LEU A 47 5.47 -13.18 -9.15
CA LEU A 47 5.06 -12.18 -8.16
C LEU A 47 3.54 -12.07 -8.15
N VAL A 48 2.90 -12.40 -7.04
CA VAL A 48 1.46 -12.25 -6.76
C VAL A 48 1.27 -11.07 -5.81
N ASN A 49 0.23 -10.26 -6.02
CA ASN A 49 -0.02 -9.10 -5.17
C ASN A 49 -1.34 -9.25 -4.42
N ASN A 50 -1.31 -9.05 -3.11
CA ASN A 50 -2.49 -8.96 -2.26
C ASN A 50 -3.15 -7.58 -2.46
N PHE A 51 -3.88 -7.43 -3.57
CA PHE A 51 -4.55 -6.18 -3.91
C PHE A 51 -5.46 -5.71 -2.77
N TRP A 52 -5.20 -4.46 -2.35
CA TRP A 52 -5.97 -3.69 -1.36
C TRP A 52 -6.20 -4.40 -0.03
N GLY A 53 -5.41 -5.42 0.30
CA GLY A 53 -5.62 -6.23 1.49
C GLY A 53 -6.89 -7.10 1.47
N ILE A 54 -7.53 -7.26 0.32
CA ILE A 54 -8.76 -8.08 0.16
C ILE A 54 -8.55 -9.28 -0.75
N SER A 55 -7.57 -9.24 -1.67
CA SER A 55 -7.29 -10.37 -2.56
C SER A 55 -6.87 -11.61 -1.77
N LYS A 56 -7.41 -12.77 -2.15
CA LYS A 56 -7.04 -14.06 -1.55
C LYS A 56 -5.73 -14.64 -2.09
N CYS A 57 -5.07 -13.96 -3.03
CA CYS A 57 -3.85 -14.45 -3.70
C CYS A 57 -4.04 -15.83 -4.33
N ASN A 58 -5.22 -16.12 -4.88
CA ASN A 58 -5.50 -17.42 -5.49
C ASN A 58 -4.63 -17.62 -6.74
N ILE A 59 -3.99 -18.79 -6.84
CA ILE A 59 -3.15 -19.17 -7.96
C ILE A 59 -3.27 -20.67 -8.23
N THR A 60 -3.36 -21.04 -9.50
CA THR A 60 -3.30 -22.43 -9.98
C THR A 60 -1.97 -22.63 -10.71
N CYS A 61 -1.12 -23.52 -10.20
CA CYS A 61 0.19 -23.79 -10.77
C CYS A 61 0.59 -25.24 -10.48
N ASP A 62 0.46 -26.08 -11.49
CA ASP A 62 0.91 -27.47 -11.51
C ASP A 62 2.32 -27.61 -12.12
N THR A 63 2.87 -26.52 -12.69
CA THR A 63 4.24 -26.48 -13.19
C THR A 63 5.22 -26.69 -12.04
N ASN A 64 6.03 -27.74 -12.13
CA ASN A 64 7.05 -28.03 -11.14
C ASN A 64 8.09 -26.90 -11.10
N ASN A 65 8.66 -26.66 -9.91
CA ASN A 65 9.81 -25.79 -9.71
C ASN A 65 9.55 -24.31 -10.12
N VAL A 66 8.34 -23.82 -9.89
CA VAL A 66 8.01 -22.38 -9.94
C VAL A 66 8.16 -21.79 -8.55
N THR A 67 8.75 -20.60 -8.44
CA THR A 67 8.82 -19.85 -7.18
C THR A 67 7.71 -18.80 -7.12
N ILE A 68 6.91 -18.82 -6.05
CA ILE A 68 5.85 -17.84 -5.81
C ILE A 68 6.31 -16.84 -4.76
N ILE A 69 6.21 -15.54 -5.09
CA ILE A 69 6.45 -14.43 -4.18
C ILE A 69 5.14 -13.67 -4.01
N GLU A 70 4.67 -13.50 -2.78
CA GLU A 70 3.50 -12.66 -2.48
C GLU A 70 3.89 -11.29 -1.90
N ASP A 71 3.37 -10.22 -2.49
CA ASP A 71 3.44 -8.86 -1.94
C ASP A 71 2.18 -8.55 -1.12
N HIS A 72 2.36 -8.45 0.20
CA HIS A 72 1.32 -8.11 1.17
C HIS A 72 1.41 -6.67 1.67
N SER A 73 2.06 -5.77 0.94
CA SER A 73 2.20 -4.36 1.34
C SER A 73 0.88 -3.64 1.63
N HIS A 74 -0.25 -4.11 1.07
CA HIS A 74 -1.59 -3.57 1.33
C HIS A 74 -2.44 -4.41 2.29
N GLY A 75 -1.99 -5.60 2.69
CA GLY A 75 -2.73 -6.48 3.60
C GLY A 75 -1.84 -7.44 4.38
N TRP A 76 -0.81 -6.90 5.02
CA TRP A 76 0.14 -7.66 5.87
C TRP A 76 -0.51 -8.38 7.07
N LEU A 77 -1.77 -8.07 7.40
CA LEU A 77 -2.59 -8.76 8.41
C LEU A 77 -3.87 -9.38 7.81
N SER A 78 -3.98 -9.45 6.48
CA SER A 78 -5.08 -10.16 5.82
C SER A 78 -4.97 -11.67 6.06
N SER A 79 -6.07 -12.40 5.95
CA SER A 79 -6.02 -13.87 6.03
C SER A 79 -5.14 -14.46 4.94
N ALA A 80 -5.07 -13.84 3.76
CA ALA A 80 -4.17 -14.28 2.69
C ALA A 80 -2.70 -14.20 3.13
N CYS A 81 -2.30 -13.12 3.80
CA CYS A 81 -0.96 -12.97 4.34
C CYS A 81 -0.66 -13.96 5.48
N LEU A 82 -1.57 -14.07 6.45
CA LEU A 82 -1.37 -14.90 7.63
C LEU A 82 -1.37 -16.41 7.33
N ASN A 83 -2.07 -16.82 6.26
CA ASN A 83 -2.18 -18.20 5.83
C ASN A 83 -1.47 -18.46 4.49
N SER A 84 -0.55 -17.58 4.09
CA SER A 84 0.12 -17.67 2.81
C SER A 84 0.84 -19.02 2.65
N LYS A 85 0.83 -19.54 1.42
CA LYS A 85 1.53 -20.76 1.02
C LYS A 85 2.63 -20.48 0.00
N ALA A 86 2.90 -19.21 -0.29
CA ALA A 86 3.97 -18.81 -1.20
C ALA A 86 5.35 -19.25 -0.67
N ASP A 87 6.34 -19.28 -1.56
CA ASP A 87 7.72 -19.58 -1.16
C ASP A 87 8.34 -18.43 -0.38
N PHE A 88 8.00 -17.20 -0.77
CA PHE A 88 8.44 -15.97 -0.15
C PHE A 88 7.30 -14.96 -0.08
N CYS A 89 7.35 -14.09 0.91
CA CYS A 89 6.45 -12.98 1.06
C CYS A 89 7.23 -11.70 1.38
N VAL A 90 6.67 -10.56 0.96
CA VAL A 90 7.20 -9.23 1.27
C VAL A 90 6.08 -8.28 1.70
N ALA A 91 6.43 -7.28 2.52
CA ALA A 91 5.50 -6.21 2.88
C ALA A 91 6.25 -4.91 3.19
N SER A 92 5.68 -3.78 2.75
CA SER A 92 6.10 -2.44 3.16
C SER A 92 5.37 -2.03 4.46
N LEU A 93 6.07 -2.06 5.58
CA LEU A 93 5.49 -1.73 6.90
C LEU A 93 5.12 -0.25 7.04
N ARG A 94 5.85 0.67 6.40
CA ARG A 94 5.54 2.13 6.45
C ARG A 94 4.15 2.51 5.91
N LYS A 95 3.50 1.61 5.17
CA LYS A 95 2.12 1.80 4.67
C LYS A 95 1.06 1.44 5.70
N SER A 96 1.44 0.68 6.72
CA SER A 96 0.51 0.01 7.63
C SER A 96 0.70 0.40 9.09
N VAL A 97 1.89 0.85 9.47
CA VAL A 97 2.22 1.33 10.82
C VAL A 97 2.84 2.73 10.70
N PRO A 98 2.82 3.57 11.75
CA PRO A 98 3.36 4.93 11.74
C PRO A 98 4.90 4.93 11.83
N ALA A 99 5.56 4.11 11.01
CA ALA A 99 7.01 4.04 10.90
C ALA A 99 7.51 4.87 9.70
N PRO A 100 8.62 5.62 9.86
CA PRO A 100 9.25 6.35 8.74
C PRO A 100 9.62 5.44 7.57
N LEU A 101 10.21 4.29 7.87
CA LEU A 101 10.52 3.23 6.92
C LEU A 101 10.25 1.86 7.54
N GLY A 102 10.33 0.83 6.72
CA GLY A 102 10.25 -0.55 7.18
C GLY A 102 9.80 -1.45 6.04
N GLY A 103 10.57 -2.51 5.82
CA GLY A 103 10.23 -3.62 4.95
C GLY A 103 10.30 -4.91 5.74
N MET A 104 9.49 -5.88 5.37
CA MET A 104 9.53 -7.22 5.90
C MET A 104 9.59 -8.18 4.73
N ALA A 105 10.47 -9.18 4.84
CA ALA A 105 10.50 -10.33 3.95
C ALA A 105 10.52 -11.59 4.81
N TRP A 106 9.79 -12.63 4.42
CA TRP A 106 9.74 -13.87 5.18
C TRP A 106 9.39 -15.05 4.29
N LYS A 107 9.55 -16.27 4.82
CA LYS A 107 9.04 -17.50 4.22
C LYS A 107 7.85 -17.98 5.05
N PRO A 108 6.66 -18.17 4.47
CA PRO A 108 5.49 -18.63 5.21
C PRO A 108 5.67 -19.96 5.95
N ASN A 109 6.51 -20.85 5.43
CA ASN A 109 6.83 -22.13 6.08
C ASN A 109 7.74 -22.01 7.33
N GLY A 110 8.11 -20.80 7.74
CA GLY A 110 8.91 -20.54 8.94
C GLY A 110 10.41 -20.80 8.78
N THR A 111 10.87 -21.23 7.60
CA THR A 111 12.30 -21.38 7.35
C THR A 111 12.99 -20.01 7.24
N SER A 112 14.20 -19.90 7.78
CA SER A 112 14.95 -18.65 7.69
C SER A 112 15.27 -18.29 6.24
N LEU A 113 15.21 -16.99 5.94
CA LEU A 113 15.81 -16.47 4.72
C LEU A 113 17.31 -16.73 4.74
N LYS A 114 17.90 -16.86 3.55
CA LYS A 114 19.37 -16.88 3.44
C LYS A 114 19.92 -15.59 4.04
N VAL A 115 21.05 -15.69 4.73
CA VAL A 115 21.80 -14.50 5.14
C VAL A 115 22.17 -13.75 3.87
N LEU A 116 21.75 -12.49 3.79
CA LEU A 116 22.05 -11.60 2.68
C LEU A 116 23.24 -10.74 3.09
N ASP A 117 24.09 -10.42 2.11
CA ASP A 117 25.12 -9.40 2.29
C ASP A 117 24.41 -8.05 2.40
N LEU A 118 24.45 -7.46 3.59
CA LEU A 118 23.86 -6.16 3.86
C LEU A 118 24.89 -5.06 3.59
N ASP A 119 24.41 -3.94 3.09
CA ASP A 119 25.22 -2.75 2.86
C ASP A 119 25.34 -1.94 4.17
N ASP A 120 26.54 -1.45 4.46
CA ASP A 120 26.84 -0.59 5.62
C ASP A 120 26.48 0.90 5.36
N SER A 121 25.82 1.20 4.24
CA SER A 121 25.42 2.55 3.86
C SER A 121 24.48 3.20 4.86
N ASN A 122 24.79 4.45 5.23
CA ASN A 122 23.93 5.27 6.09
C ASN A 122 22.72 5.86 5.35
N ILE A 123 22.54 5.62 4.05
CA ILE A 123 21.51 6.28 3.25
C ILE A 123 20.10 6.06 3.80
N PHE A 124 19.77 4.84 4.24
CA PHE A 124 18.44 4.54 4.79
C PHE A 124 18.25 5.07 6.20
N LYS A 125 19.34 5.33 6.94
CA LYS A 125 19.28 6.06 8.21
C LYS A 125 18.94 7.54 7.95
N ASP A 126 19.57 8.16 6.97
CA ASP A 126 19.28 9.55 6.61
C ASP A 126 17.84 9.71 6.10
N ILE A 127 17.36 8.76 5.27
CA ILE A 127 15.96 8.73 4.82
C ILE A 127 15.03 8.57 6.02
N TRP A 128 15.33 7.67 6.96
CA TRP A 128 14.54 7.48 8.17
C TRP A 128 14.43 8.78 8.97
N ASP A 129 15.55 9.45 9.24
CA ASP A 129 15.60 10.66 10.05
C ASP A 129 14.88 11.83 9.38
N THR A 130 15.03 11.96 8.05
CA THR A 130 14.33 12.96 7.23
C THR A 130 12.82 12.75 7.30
N THR A 131 12.35 11.52 7.07
CA THR A 131 10.93 11.18 7.14
C THR A 131 10.38 11.36 8.55
N ALA A 132 11.11 10.95 9.59
CA ALA A 132 10.72 11.14 10.98
C ALA A 132 10.58 12.62 11.34
N LEU A 133 11.48 13.47 10.84
CA LEU A 133 11.38 14.92 11.02
C LEU A 133 10.15 15.50 10.31
N ALA A 134 9.89 15.07 9.06
CA ALA A 134 8.71 15.48 8.32
C ALA A 134 7.42 15.10 9.06
N MET A 135 7.34 13.87 9.58
CA MET A 135 6.19 13.40 10.38
C MET A 135 5.98 14.24 11.64
N ARG A 136 7.05 14.59 12.39
CA ARG A 136 6.95 15.45 13.58
C ARG A 136 6.47 16.86 13.22
N LYS A 137 6.99 17.45 12.15
CA LYS A 137 6.58 18.77 11.67
C LYS A 137 5.13 18.78 11.18
N LYS A 138 4.69 17.73 10.48
CA LYS A 138 3.29 17.55 10.11
C LYS A 138 2.37 17.45 11.33
N ALA A 139 2.76 16.66 12.34
CA ALA A 139 1.98 16.55 13.58
C ALA A 139 1.88 17.90 14.31
N LEU A 140 2.96 18.69 14.33
CA LEU A 140 2.94 20.05 14.88
C LEU A 140 1.98 20.96 14.10
N PHE A 141 2.04 20.94 12.77
CA PHE A 141 1.13 21.69 11.90
C PHE A 141 -0.34 21.32 12.15
N GLU A 142 -0.64 20.02 12.30
CA GLU A 142 -1.98 19.53 12.62
C GLU A 142 -2.46 19.95 14.02
N SER A 143 -1.54 20.17 14.97
CA SER A 143 -1.87 20.65 16.32
C SER A 143 -2.09 22.16 16.43
N GLN A 144 -1.81 22.92 15.37
CA GLN A 144 -1.87 24.39 15.33
C GLN A 144 -2.93 24.89 14.34
N ASP A 145 -4.05 24.16 14.21
CA ASP A 145 -5.20 24.50 13.35
C ASP A 145 -4.85 24.77 11.87
N HIS A 146 -3.73 24.24 11.38
CA HIS A 146 -3.29 24.30 9.98
C HIS A 146 -2.93 25.70 9.43
N ASP A 147 -2.63 26.67 10.28
CA ASP A 147 -2.38 28.06 9.86
C ASP A 147 -0.92 28.36 9.44
N ASP A 148 0.04 27.50 9.82
CA ASP A 148 1.46 27.72 9.53
C ASP A 148 1.85 27.22 8.12
N HIS A 149 1.72 28.12 7.14
CA HIS A 149 2.11 27.87 5.75
C HIS A 149 3.60 27.54 5.56
N GLU A 150 4.48 28.11 6.40
CA GLU A 150 5.92 27.86 6.32
C GLU A 150 6.22 26.43 6.78
N LEU A 151 5.70 26.04 7.94
CA LEU A 151 5.81 24.67 8.45
C LEU A 151 5.23 23.65 7.49
N LYS A 152 4.10 23.95 6.83
CA LYS A 152 3.52 23.12 5.78
C LYS A 152 4.49 22.91 4.62
N THR A 153 5.10 23.99 4.15
CA THR A 153 6.04 23.96 3.04
C THR A 153 7.28 23.14 3.41
N GLU A 154 7.79 23.32 4.61
CA GLU A 154 8.96 22.60 5.11
C GLU A 154 8.73 21.08 5.19
N PHE A 155 7.65 20.62 5.83
CA PHE A 155 7.45 19.17 5.95
C PHE A 155 7.16 18.52 4.61
N LEU A 156 6.48 19.21 3.69
CA LEU A 156 6.26 18.70 2.33
C LEU A 156 7.57 18.59 1.54
N ALA A 157 8.49 19.55 1.70
CA ALA A 157 9.81 19.47 1.10
C ALA A 157 10.62 18.27 1.64
N LEU A 158 10.58 18.04 2.95
CA LEU A 158 11.24 16.88 3.57
C LEU A 158 10.65 15.54 3.10
N VAL A 159 9.33 15.44 2.96
CA VAL A 159 8.68 14.26 2.36
C VAL A 159 9.18 14.04 0.93
N GLY A 160 9.20 15.10 0.12
CA GLY A 160 9.67 15.03 -1.27
C GLY A 160 11.15 14.60 -1.38
N GLU A 161 12.00 15.12 -0.49
CA GLU A 161 13.41 14.73 -0.40
C GLU A 161 13.56 13.24 -0.05
N ALA A 162 12.86 12.77 0.99
CA ALA A 162 12.92 11.39 1.43
C ALA A 162 12.41 10.41 0.36
N GLU A 163 11.27 10.70 -0.29
CA GLU A 163 10.73 9.89 -1.39
C GLU A 163 11.70 9.86 -2.58
N THR A 164 12.32 10.99 -2.92
CA THR A 164 13.32 11.06 -3.99
C THR A 164 14.54 10.19 -3.65
N LYS A 165 15.07 10.26 -2.43
CA LYS A 165 16.17 9.41 -1.99
C LYS A 165 15.79 7.92 -2.05
N MET A 166 14.60 7.55 -1.57
CA MET A 166 14.12 6.16 -1.65
C MET A 166 14.01 5.64 -3.09
N HIS A 167 13.60 6.47 -4.04
CA HIS A 167 13.47 6.05 -5.44
C HIS A 167 14.80 5.72 -6.13
N HIS A 168 15.93 6.20 -5.60
CA HIS A 168 17.26 6.00 -6.20
C HIS A 168 18.14 5.01 -5.43
N ASN A 169 17.66 4.45 -4.32
CA ASN A 169 18.43 3.55 -3.46
C ASN A 169 17.68 2.24 -3.24
N TYR A 170 18.34 1.12 -3.56
CA TYR A 170 17.75 -0.23 -3.51
C TYR A 170 18.54 -1.20 -2.63
N ASN A 171 19.58 -0.70 -1.94
CA ASN A 171 20.46 -1.52 -1.12
C ASN A 171 19.69 -2.13 0.06
N LEU A 172 20.07 -3.33 0.46
CA LEU A 172 19.55 -3.96 1.66
C LEU A 172 20.44 -3.54 2.83
N VAL A 173 19.89 -2.72 3.72
CA VAL A 173 20.60 -2.20 4.90
C VAL A 173 19.92 -2.71 6.15
N GLU A 174 20.71 -3.11 7.15
CA GLU A 174 20.18 -3.51 8.44
C GLU A 174 19.49 -2.33 9.14
N LEU A 175 18.36 -2.59 9.80
CA LEU A 175 17.77 -1.59 10.67
C LEU A 175 18.71 -1.35 11.86
N SER A 176 19.04 -0.08 12.12
CA SER A 176 19.73 0.27 13.37
C SER A 176 18.91 -0.20 14.57
N GLU A 177 19.58 -0.55 15.67
CA GLU A 177 18.92 -1.02 16.90
C GLU A 177 17.83 -0.05 17.40
N THR A 178 18.05 1.27 17.28
CA THR A 178 17.06 2.28 17.63
C THR A 178 15.83 2.24 16.72
N ASN A 179 16.03 2.11 15.41
CA ASN A 179 14.93 2.05 14.44
C ASN A 179 14.15 0.74 14.57
N LYS A 180 14.85 -0.37 14.81
CA LYS A 180 14.26 -1.67 15.11
C LYS A 180 13.36 -1.61 16.35
N LYS A 181 13.86 -1.09 17.47
CA LYS A 181 13.06 -0.91 18.71
C LYS A 181 11.84 -0.01 18.50
N THR A 182 11.98 1.03 17.68
CA THR A 182 10.87 1.92 17.31
C THR A 182 9.79 1.15 16.54
N LEU A 183 10.19 0.39 15.53
CA LEU A 183 9.29 -0.45 14.74
C LEU A 183 8.61 -1.53 15.59
N GLU A 184 9.35 -2.22 16.46
CA GLU A 184 8.83 -3.20 17.41
C GLU A 184 7.76 -2.60 18.34
N ASN A 185 7.91 -1.35 18.76
CA ASN A 185 6.89 -0.68 19.57
C ASN A 185 5.61 -0.40 18.76
N TYR A 186 5.74 0.01 17.49
CA TYR A 186 4.57 0.18 16.64
C TYR A 186 3.85 -1.13 16.37
N LEU A 187 4.58 -2.23 16.16
CA LEU A 187 4.00 -3.56 15.90
C LEU A 187 3.23 -4.15 17.08
N LYS A 188 3.31 -3.57 18.29
CA LYS A 188 2.50 -3.98 19.46
C LYS A 188 1.06 -3.46 19.40
N VAL A 189 0.76 -2.52 18.51
CA VAL A 189 -0.56 -1.93 18.36
C VAL A 189 -1.36 -2.69 17.30
N ASP A 190 -2.60 -3.04 17.62
CA ASP A 190 -3.53 -3.64 16.66
C ASP A 190 -4.15 -2.59 15.75
N TYR A 191 -3.37 -2.15 14.75
CA TYR A 191 -3.86 -1.22 13.74
C TYR A 191 -4.98 -1.79 12.87
N LEU A 192 -5.08 -3.12 12.75
CA LEU A 192 -6.16 -3.75 12.00
C LEU A 192 -7.48 -3.54 12.72
N GLN A 193 -7.52 -3.69 14.04
CA GLN A 193 -8.72 -3.42 14.83
C GLN A 193 -9.18 -1.97 14.68
N LEU A 194 -8.27 -0.99 14.80
CA LEU A 194 -8.57 0.44 14.62
C LEU A 194 -9.18 0.71 13.23
N LYS A 195 -8.49 0.23 12.18
CA LYS A 195 -8.95 0.36 10.81
C LYS A 195 -10.30 -0.34 10.57
N THR A 196 -10.52 -1.49 11.20
CA THR A 196 -11.77 -2.26 11.07
C THR A 196 -12.95 -1.50 11.66
N SER A 197 -12.77 -0.90 12.84
CA SER A 197 -13.80 -0.08 13.49
C SER A 197 -14.16 1.12 12.62
N ASN A 198 -13.15 1.84 12.12
CA ASN A 198 -13.34 2.98 11.22
C ASN A 198 -14.03 2.56 9.91
N TYR A 199 -13.61 1.45 9.30
CA TYR A 199 -14.24 0.94 8.08
C TYR A 199 -15.71 0.58 8.27
N LYS A 200 -16.05 -0.06 9.40
CA LYS A 200 -17.45 -0.41 9.73
C LYS A 200 -18.32 0.83 9.92
N ALA A 201 -17.82 1.83 10.66
CA ALA A 201 -18.53 3.10 10.86
C ALA A 201 -18.80 3.79 9.52
N LEU A 202 -17.77 3.89 8.68
CA LEU A 202 -17.87 4.45 7.34
C LEU A 202 -18.88 3.70 6.47
N LYS A 203 -18.82 2.37 6.44
CA LYS A 203 -19.73 1.52 5.64
C LYS A 203 -21.19 1.61 6.04
N HIS A 204 -21.47 1.93 7.30
CA HIS A 204 -22.83 2.12 7.78
C HIS A 204 -23.50 3.37 7.18
N VAL A 205 -22.69 4.38 6.81
CA VAL A 205 -23.17 5.72 6.43
C VAL A 205 -22.98 5.99 4.94
N LEU A 206 -21.98 5.37 4.30
CA LEU A 206 -21.75 5.53 2.87
C LEU A 206 -22.95 5.05 2.05
N LYS A 207 -23.36 5.92 1.13
CA LYS A 207 -24.40 5.65 0.15
C LYS A 207 -23.76 5.09 -1.12
N THR A 208 -24.55 4.34 -1.87
CA THR A 208 -24.16 3.92 -3.21
C THR A 208 -24.03 5.15 -4.12
N ASN A 209 -22.99 5.14 -4.96
CA ASN A 209 -22.72 6.19 -5.92
C ASN A 209 -22.57 5.56 -7.30
N LYS A 210 -23.13 6.18 -8.35
CA LYS A 210 -23.00 5.67 -9.73
C LYS A 210 -21.66 6.04 -10.37
N SER A 211 -20.93 6.97 -9.79
CA SER A 211 -19.64 7.48 -10.29
C SER A 211 -18.46 6.55 -10.02
N PHE A 212 -18.57 5.70 -9.01
CA PHE A 212 -17.50 4.80 -8.60
C PHE A 212 -18.06 3.58 -7.91
N ASN A 213 -17.31 2.48 -7.98
CA ASN A 213 -17.56 1.30 -7.17
C ASN A 213 -16.69 1.36 -5.92
N ILE A 214 -17.25 1.00 -4.77
CA ILE A 214 -16.44 0.72 -3.58
C ILE A 214 -15.88 -0.69 -3.75
N ILE A 215 -14.57 -0.83 -3.61
CA ILE A 215 -13.89 -2.12 -3.71
C ILE A 215 -13.89 -2.77 -2.33
N GLU A 216 -14.53 -3.93 -2.24
CA GLU A 216 -14.86 -4.59 -0.98
C GLU A 216 -14.50 -6.06 -1.02
N GLY A 217 -14.21 -6.62 0.15
CA GLY A 217 -14.00 -8.05 0.35
C GLY A 217 -14.59 -8.51 1.67
N THR A 218 -14.31 -9.76 2.04
CA THR A 218 -14.73 -10.31 3.34
C THR A 218 -13.91 -9.78 4.51
N GLU A 219 -12.80 -9.11 4.22
CA GLU A 219 -11.85 -8.58 5.21
C GLU A 219 -11.77 -7.06 5.17
N THR A 220 -11.14 -6.47 6.19
CA THR A 220 -10.90 -5.03 6.26
C THR A 220 -9.86 -4.62 5.21
N PRO A 221 -10.22 -3.78 4.23
CA PRO A 221 -9.31 -3.39 3.16
C PRO A 221 -8.16 -2.50 3.66
N PHE A 222 -7.19 -2.23 2.78
CA PHE A 222 -6.07 -1.33 3.01
C PHE A 222 -6.52 0.07 3.42
N GLY A 223 -7.56 0.55 2.75
CA GLY A 223 -8.35 1.73 3.11
C GLY A 223 -9.68 1.69 2.35
N LEU A 224 -10.42 2.80 2.33
CA LEU A 224 -11.57 2.92 1.45
C LEU A 224 -11.07 3.05 0.00
N THR A 225 -11.11 1.95 -0.74
CA THR A 225 -10.66 1.89 -2.13
C THR A 225 -11.87 2.08 -3.04
N LEU A 226 -11.78 3.06 -3.94
CA LEU A 226 -12.82 3.41 -4.90
C LEU A 226 -12.30 3.21 -6.32
N HIS A 227 -13.09 2.54 -7.15
CA HIS A 227 -12.76 2.26 -8.55
C HIS A 227 -13.61 3.12 -9.49
N PHE A 228 -12.93 3.79 -10.42
CA PHE A 228 -13.50 4.65 -11.43
C PHE A 228 -13.11 4.13 -12.81
N THR A 229 -14.05 4.13 -13.75
CA THR A 229 -13.77 3.84 -15.17
C THR A 229 -13.50 5.11 -15.98
N ASP A 230 -13.78 6.29 -15.42
CA ASP A 230 -13.63 7.60 -16.06
C ASP A 230 -12.68 8.49 -15.24
N GLU A 231 -11.58 8.92 -15.87
CA GLU A 231 -10.55 9.75 -15.25
C GLU A 231 -11.05 11.14 -14.87
N THR A 232 -11.97 11.70 -15.67
CA THR A 232 -12.55 13.03 -15.43
C THR A 232 -13.43 13.00 -14.18
N ILE A 233 -14.25 11.97 -14.03
CA ILE A 233 -15.07 11.76 -12.83
C ILE A 233 -14.18 11.54 -11.61
N MET A 234 -13.16 10.67 -11.73
CA MET A 234 -12.17 10.43 -10.67
C MET A 234 -11.48 11.73 -10.24
N SER A 235 -11.06 12.57 -11.20
CA SER A 235 -10.38 13.84 -10.95
C SER A 235 -11.30 14.87 -10.28
N ARG A 236 -12.57 14.94 -10.70
CA ARG A 236 -13.59 15.78 -10.04
C ARG A 236 -13.82 15.32 -8.60
N PHE A 237 -13.94 14.02 -8.37
CA PHE A 237 -14.12 13.45 -7.03
C PHE A 237 -12.90 13.71 -6.14
N LYS A 238 -11.68 13.47 -6.64
CA LYS A 238 -10.44 13.79 -5.93
C LYS A 238 -10.36 15.27 -5.56
N THR A 239 -10.73 16.17 -6.49
CA THR A 239 -10.77 17.61 -6.23
C THR A 239 -11.80 17.97 -5.17
N HIS A 240 -12.98 17.34 -5.20
CA HIS A 240 -14.02 17.51 -4.17
C HIS A 240 -13.52 17.13 -2.78
N LEU A 241 -12.82 16.00 -2.66
CA LEU A 241 -12.22 15.58 -1.39
C LEU A 241 -11.15 16.57 -0.90
N ILE A 242 -10.23 16.99 -1.78
CA ILE A 242 -9.13 17.91 -1.42
C ILE A 242 -9.67 19.27 -0.95
N LYS A 243 -10.71 19.80 -1.60
CA LYS A 243 -11.38 21.04 -1.17
C LYS A 243 -11.98 20.96 0.23
N ASN A 244 -12.25 19.74 0.70
CA ASN A 244 -12.76 19.44 2.03
C ASN A 244 -11.67 18.80 2.92
N ASN A 245 -10.39 19.07 2.65
CA ASN A 245 -9.25 18.60 3.43
C ASN A 245 -9.13 17.07 3.57
N ILE A 246 -9.68 16.31 2.62
CA ILE A 246 -9.51 14.86 2.51
C ILE A 246 -8.57 14.59 1.34
N TYR A 247 -7.41 14.00 1.62
CA TYR A 247 -6.33 13.83 0.64
C TYR A 247 -6.21 12.36 0.21
N PRO A 248 -6.95 11.91 -0.83
CA PRO A 248 -6.85 10.54 -1.32
C PRO A 248 -5.55 10.30 -2.08
N SER A 249 -5.07 9.06 -2.04
CA SER A 249 -3.95 8.58 -2.86
C SER A 249 -4.48 7.94 -4.15
N LEU A 250 -3.89 8.29 -5.29
CA LEU A 250 -4.12 7.57 -6.54
C LEU A 250 -3.20 6.35 -6.59
N LEU A 251 -3.80 5.17 -6.63
CA LEU A 251 -3.08 3.91 -6.59
C LEU A 251 -2.58 3.59 -8.00
N TRP A 252 -1.26 3.69 -8.16
CA TRP A 252 -0.50 3.30 -9.35
C TRP A 252 -1.10 3.81 -10.69
N PRO A 253 -1.11 5.15 -10.91
CA PRO A 253 -1.78 5.79 -12.05
C PRO A 253 -1.24 5.44 -13.43
N ASN A 254 -0.01 4.93 -13.52
CA ASN A 254 0.65 4.67 -14.79
C ASN A 254 0.46 3.23 -15.28
N ASN A 255 -0.55 2.52 -14.76
CA ASN A 255 -0.93 1.20 -15.24
C ASN A 255 -1.86 1.30 -16.46
N PRO A 256 -2.05 0.21 -17.22
CA PRO A 256 -2.92 0.23 -18.40
C PRO A 256 -4.34 0.70 -18.08
N GLU A 257 -4.88 1.64 -18.87
CA GLU A 257 -6.18 2.27 -18.66
C GLU A 257 -7.36 1.27 -18.63
N ILE A 258 -7.19 0.08 -19.20
CA ILE A 258 -8.20 -1.00 -19.16
C ILE A 258 -8.58 -1.40 -17.73
N TYR A 259 -7.70 -1.18 -16.76
CA TYR A 259 -7.96 -1.43 -15.34
C TYR A 259 -8.74 -0.29 -14.67
N GLY A 260 -8.90 0.86 -15.33
CA GLY A 260 -9.48 2.07 -14.74
C GLY A 260 -8.57 2.70 -13.68
N PHE A 261 -9.17 3.43 -12.75
CA PHE A 261 -8.47 4.26 -11.77
C PHE A 261 -8.92 3.91 -10.35
N TYR A 262 -7.95 3.73 -9.44
CA TYR A 262 -8.20 3.39 -8.06
C TYR A 262 -7.77 4.52 -7.13
N LEU A 263 -8.71 5.09 -6.38
CA LEU A 263 -8.43 6.04 -5.31
C LEU A 263 -8.52 5.34 -3.96
N ASN A 264 -7.50 5.52 -3.13
CA ASN A 264 -7.51 5.07 -1.74
C ASN A 264 -7.66 6.26 -0.81
N ILE A 265 -8.72 6.23 -0.01
CA ILE A 265 -8.93 7.12 1.11
C ILE A 265 -8.53 6.36 2.37
N HIS A 266 -7.59 6.93 3.11
CA HIS A 266 -7.11 6.32 4.35
C HIS A 266 -8.17 6.38 5.43
N ILE A 267 -8.29 5.29 6.20
CA ILE A 267 -9.30 5.12 7.28
C ILE A 267 -8.66 4.45 8.51
N ASP A 268 -7.33 4.50 8.59
CA ASP A 268 -6.53 3.85 9.63
C ASP A 268 -6.45 4.71 10.91
N TYR A 269 -5.44 4.41 11.75
CA TYR A 269 -5.20 4.99 13.07
C TYR A 269 -5.05 6.51 13.10
N ARG A 270 -4.97 7.18 11.95
CA ARG A 270 -4.95 8.65 11.86
C ARG A 270 -6.30 9.30 12.17
N TYR A 271 -7.39 8.54 12.11
CA TYR A 271 -8.74 9.07 12.16
C TYR A 271 -9.52 8.49 13.34
N ASN A 272 -10.30 9.35 13.98
CA ASN A 272 -11.31 8.96 14.95
C ASN A 272 -12.71 8.85 14.29
N GLU A 273 -13.73 8.50 15.07
CA GLU A 273 -15.09 8.34 14.56
C GLU A 273 -15.66 9.62 13.95
N ASN A 274 -15.42 10.80 14.54
CA ASN A 274 -15.90 12.07 13.99
C ASN A 274 -15.28 12.37 12.63
N ASP A 275 -13.98 12.10 12.48
CA ASP A 275 -13.28 12.26 11.19
C ASP A 275 -13.90 11.34 10.13
N ILE A 276 -14.16 10.07 10.49
CA ILE A 276 -14.78 9.09 9.60
C ILE A 276 -16.20 9.51 9.20
N MET A 277 -16.99 10.06 10.13
CA MET A 277 -18.33 10.56 9.87
C MET A 277 -18.29 11.77 8.93
N TYR A 278 -17.40 12.73 9.18
CA TYR A 278 -17.17 13.87 8.30
C TYR A 278 -16.78 13.42 6.89
N MET A 279 -15.80 12.52 6.78
CA MET A 279 -15.37 11.97 5.49
C MET A 279 -16.53 11.30 4.75
N SER A 280 -17.35 10.52 5.45
CA SER A 280 -18.51 9.83 4.88
C SER A 280 -19.57 10.81 4.36
N GLU A 281 -19.82 11.91 5.09
CA GLU A 281 -20.71 12.98 4.65
C GLU A 281 -20.19 13.64 3.36
N ILE A 282 -18.92 14.04 3.33
CA ILE A 282 -18.31 14.66 2.16
C ILE A 282 -18.37 13.73 0.94
N ILE A 283 -18.08 12.44 1.10
CA ILE A 283 -18.18 11.44 0.02
C ILE A 283 -19.62 11.36 -0.50
N ASN A 284 -20.60 11.32 0.40
CA ASN A 284 -22.03 11.24 0.06
C ASN A 284 -22.57 12.50 -0.64
N LEU A 285 -21.95 13.66 -0.44
CA LEU A 285 -22.32 14.92 -1.10
C LEU A 285 -21.85 14.99 -2.56
N PHE A 286 -20.99 14.08 -3.01
CA PHE A 286 -20.55 14.07 -4.40
C PHE A 286 -21.64 13.53 -5.33
N SER A 287 -22.23 14.42 -6.12
CA SER A 287 -23.06 14.09 -7.28
C SER A 287 -22.27 14.31 -8.58
N SER A 288 -22.32 13.32 -9.48
CA SER A 288 -21.68 13.39 -10.81
C SER A 288 -22.42 14.30 -11.77
#